data_AF-A0A0F9A3S3-F1
#
_entry.id   AF-A0A0F9A3S3-F1
#
_cell.length_a   1.000
_cell.length_b   1.000
_cell.length_c   1.000
_cell.angle_alpha   90.00
_cell.angle_beta   90.00
_cell.angle_gamma   90.00
#
_symmetry.space_group_name_H-M   'P 1'
#
loop_
_entity.id
_entity.type
_entity.pdbx_description
1 polymer ?
#
loop_
_entity_poly.entity_id
_entity_poly.type
_entity_poly.pdbx_seq_one_letter_code
_entity_poly.pdbx_strand_id
1 'polypeptide(L)'
;AVHRLDPKLSKEEDGFKCAVVLMTAALATGPNIVKVSKFCGYPRTLVRRFATNLRASRIWGHKYVRPSDWSDKKAGGVAFWLDVAVGLGFVERTD
;
A
#
# COMPACT_ATOMS: atom_id res chain seq x y z
N ALA A 1 -8.84 4.65 8.51
CA ALA A 1 -7.82 3.84 9.20
C ALA A 1 -6.46 4.54 9.19
N VAL A 2 -5.91 4.91 8.03
CA VAL A 2 -4.58 5.56 7.88
C VAL A 2 -4.35 6.78 8.78
N HIS A 3 -5.31 7.71 8.87
CA HIS A 3 -5.17 8.91 9.72
C HIS A 3 -5.15 8.63 11.25
N ARG A 4 -5.55 7.42 11.67
CA ARG A 4 -5.36 6.98 13.07
C ARG A 4 -3.94 6.49 13.34
N LEU A 5 -3.24 6.03 12.30
CA LEU A 5 -1.86 5.54 12.37
C LEU A 5 -0.86 6.69 12.28
N ASP A 6 -1.18 7.74 11.52
CA ASP A 6 -0.42 8.99 11.48
C ASP A 6 -1.38 10.20 11.36
N PRO A 7 -1.57 10.98 12.44
CA PRO A 7 -2.47 12.13 12.44
C PRO A 7 -1.94 13.37 11.70
N LYS A 8 -0.64 13.44 11.42
CA LYS A 8 -0.02 14.61 10.75
C LYS A 8 0.07 14.43 9.24
N LEU A 9 -0.17 13.22 8.74
CA LEU A 9 -0.05 12.89 7.33
C LEU A 9 -1.17 13.54 6.52
N SER A 10 -0.79 14.45 5.63
CA SER A 10 -1.76 15.07 4.72
C SER A 10 -2.34 14.02 3.77
N LYS A 11 -3.65 14.10 3.52
CA LYS A 11 -4.33 13.22 2.57
C LYS A 11 -3.84 13.40 1.13
N GLU A 12 -3.18 14.53 0.86
CA GLU A 12 -2.63 14.83 -0.45
C GLU A 12 -1.24 14.27 -0.68
N GLU A 13 -0.55 13.84 0.38
CA GLU A 13 0.78 13.26 0.27
C GLU A 13 0.73 11.86 -0.33
N ASP A 14 1.76 11.55 -1.12
CA ASP A 14 1.90 10.25 -1.77
C ASP A 14 1.95 9.11 -0.76
N GLY A 15 2.48 9.34 0.46
CA GLY A 15 2.46 8.35 1.54
C GLY A 15 1.05 7.95 1.97
N PHE A 16 0.15 8.93 2.13
CA PHE A 16 -1.26 8.64 2.46
C PHE A 16 -1.96 7.92 1.30
N LYS A 17 -1.75 8.38 0.07
CA LYS A 17 -2.35 7.79 -1.13
C LYS A 17 -1.88 6.34 -1.32
N CYS A 18 -0.58 6.08 -1.13
CA CYS A 18 -0.01 4.73 -1.19
C CYS A 18 -0.57 3.82 -0.09
N ALA A 19 -0.64 4.31 1.15
CA ALA A 19 -1.27 3.61 2.27
C ALA A 19 -2.72 3.21 1.98
N VAL A 20 -3.53 4.13 1.44
CA VAL A 20 -4.93 3.86 1.05
C VAL A 20 -5.01 2.82 -0.07
N VAL A 21 -4.18 2.94 -1.10
CA VAL A 21 -4.12 1.98 -2.22
C VAL A 21 -3.77 0.58 -1.73
N LEU A 22 -2.74 0.48 -0.91
CA LEU A 22 -2.25 -0.79 -0.37
C LEU A 22 -3.30 -1.46 0.54
N MET A 23 -3.90 -0.71 1.47
CA MET A 23 -5.00 -1.23 2.31
C MET A 23 -6.20 -1.67 1.47
N THR A 24 -6.60 -0.88 0.48
CA THR A 24 -7.75 -1.19 -0.39
C THR A 24 -7.52 -2.46 -1.19
N ALA A 25 -6.30 -2.64 -1.69
CA ALA A 25 -5.93 -3.83 -2.44
C ALA A 25 -5.87 -5.08 -1.54
N ALA A 26 -5.30 -4.95 -0.34
CA ALA A 26 -5.15 -6.06 0.61
C ALA A 26 -6.48 -6.52 1.23
N LEU A 27 -7.38 -5.59 1.54
CA LEU A 27 -8.55 -5.88 2.38
C LEU A 27 -9.89 -5.92 1.63
N ALA A 28 -9.98 -5.36 0.42
CA ALA A 28 -11.27 -5.18 -0.25
C ALA A 28 -11.30 -5.64 -1.70
N THR A 29 -10.35 -5.19 -2.52
CA THR A 29 -10.48 -5.28 -3.99
C THR A 29 -9.55 -6.28 -4.65
N GLY A 30 -8.52 -6.75 -3.94
CA GLY A 30 -7.44 -7.55 -4.50
C GLY A 30 -6.49 -6.72 -5.39
N PRO A 31 -5.58 -7.37 -6.14
CA PRO A 31 -4.51 -6.71 -6.89
C PRO A 31 -4.97 -6.00 -8.19
N ASN A 32 -6.28 -5.88 -8.44
CA ASN A 32 -6.80 -5.33 -9.69
C ASN A 32 -6.74 -3.79 -9.67
N ILE A 33 -5.80 -3.21 -10.42
CA ILE A 33 -5.56 -1.76 -10.49
C ILE A 33 -6.83 -0.97 -10.83
N VAL A 34 -7.69 -1.48 -11.72
CA VAL A 34 -8.91 -0.76 -12.14
C VAL A 34 -9.91 -0.71 -10.98
N LYS A 35 -10.10 -1.82 -10.26
CA LYS A 35 -10.97 -1.86 -9.08
C LYS A 35 -10.44 -0.97 -7.96
N VAL A 36 -9.14 -1.03 -7.67
CA VAL A 36 -8.49 -0.20 -6.64
C VAL A 36 -8.62 1.28 -6.98
N SER A 37 -8.30 1.68 -8.22
CA SER A 37 -8.42 3.07 -8.69
C SER A 37 -9.86 3.59 -8.55
N LYS A 38 -10.87 2.81 -8.95
CA LYS A 38 -12.28 3.19 -8.81
C LYS A 38 -12.69 3.30 -7.35
N PHE A 39 -12.24 2.39 -6.49
CA PHE A 39 -12.57 2.38 -5.07
C PHE A 39 -11.97 3.59 -4.34
N CYS A 40 -10.69 3.90 -4.59
CA CYS A 40 -9.99 5.00 -3.93
C CYS A 40 -10.29 6.38 -4.54
N GLY A 41 -10.86 6.44 -5.75
CA GLY A 41 -11.00 7.67 -6.52
C GLY A 41 -9.67 8.22 -7.07
N TYR A 42 -8.63 7.39 -7.12
CA TYR A 42 -7.30 7.80 -7.57
C TYR A 42 -7.03 7.48 -9.04
N PRO A 43 -6.20 8.26 -9.75
CA PRO A 43 -5.80 7.97 -11.11
C PRO A 43 -5.15 6.57 -11.24
N ARG A 44 -5.48 5.85 -12.31
CA ARG A 44 -4.91 4.51 -12.58
C ARG A 44 -3.39 4.54 -12.70
N THR A 45 -2.82 5.64 -13.20
CA THR A 45 -1.38 5.85 -13.32
C THR A 45 -0.70 5.88 -11.94
N LEU A 46 -1.31 6.56 -10.97
CA LEU A 46 -0.83 6.60 -9.59
C LEU A 46 -0.85 5.21 -8.94
N VAL A 47 -1.98 4.51 -9.04
CA VAL A 47 -2.12 3.14 -8.50
C VAL A 47 -1.12 2.19 -9.17
N ARG A 48 -0.94 2.31 -10.50
CA ARG A 48 0.03 1.50 -11.24
C ARG A 48 1.46 1.76 -10.78
N ARG A 49 1.83 3.01 -10.49
CA ARG A 49 3.16 3.36 -9.96
C ARG A 49 3.42 2.60 -8.66
N PHE A 50 2.54 2.72 -7.67
CA PHE A 50 2.70 2.01 -6.39
C PHE A 50 2.70 0.49 -6.56
N ALA A 51 1.77 -0.05 -7.36
CA ALA A 51 1.72 -1.49 -7.62
C ALA A 51 2.97 -2.03 -8.32
N THR A 52 3.67 -1.21 -9.11
CA THR A 52 4.92 -1.61 -9.78
C THR A 52 6.03 -1.81 -8.77
N ASN A 53 6.20 -0.87 -7.83
CA ASN A 53 7.21 -0.99 -6.78
C ASN A 53 6.89 -2.17 -5.83
N LEU A 54 5.62 -2.31 -5.44
CA LEU A 54 5.18 -3.43 -4.59
C LEU A 54 5.30 -4.80 -5.29
N ARG A 55 5.23 -4.86 -6.62
CA ARG A 55 5.48 -6.08 -7.40
C ARG A 55 6.94 -6.48 -7.37
N ALA A 56 7.86 -5.53 -7.48
CA ALA A 56 9.29 -5.79 -7.40
C ALA A 56 9.65 -6.50 -6.08
N SER A 57 9.01 -6.10 -4.98
CA SER A 57 9.17 -6.71 -3.65
C SER A 57 8.17 -7.84 -3.34
N ARG A 58 7.48 -8.40 -4.35
CA ARG A 58 6.53 -9.54 -4.20
C ARG A 58 5.37 -9.32 -3.22
N ILE A 59 5.11 -8.10 -2.78
CA ILE A 59 3.96 -7.75 -1.93
C ILE A 59 2.68 -7.76 -2.78
N TRP A 60 2.76 -7.28 -4.02
CA TRP A 60 1.63 -7.23 -4.94
C TRP A 60 1.84 -8.25 -6.06
N GLY A 61 1.02 -9.30 -6.10
CA GLY A 61 1.04 -10.32 -7.15
C GLY A 61 -0.01 -10.11 -8.23
N HIS A 62 -0.09 -11.04 -9.18
CA HIS A 62 -1.16 -11.02 -10.20
C HIS A 62 -2.53 -11.36 -9.60
N LYS A 63 -2.57 -12.28 -8.62
CA LYS A 63 -3.81 -12.78 -7.97
C LYS A 63 -3.86 -12.57 -6.46
N TYR A 64 -2.81 -12.01 -5.87
CA TYR A 64 -2.70 -11.84 -4.42
C TYR A 64 -2.13 -10.47 -4.07
N VAL A 65 -2.40 -10.04 -2.84
CA VAL A 65 -1.65 -8.99 -2.14
C VAL A 65 -1.22 -9.61 -0.81
N ARG A 66 0.09 -9.72 -0.59
CA ARG A 66 0.71 -10.35 0.58
C ARG A 66 1.47 -9.28 1.36
N PRO A 67 0.75 -8.43 2.11
CA PRO A 67 1.41 -7.49 2.98
C PRO A 67 2.18 -8.20 4.09
N SER A 68 3.06 -7.46 4.74
CA SER A 68 3.61 -7.84 6.04
C SER A 68 2.50 -8.06 7.08
N ASP A 69 2.82 -8.68 8.22
CA ASP A 69 1.85 -8.84 9.29
C ASP A 69 1.57 -7.49 9.98
N TRP A 70 0.56 -6.78 9.47
CA TRP A 70 0.10 -5.52 10.04
C TRP A 70 -0.70 -5.70 11.33
N SER A 71 -1.10 -6.94 11.66
CA SER A 71 -1.92 -7.24 12.83
C SER A 71 -1.09 -7.47 14.11
N ASP A 72 0.23 -7.61 13.97
CA ASP A 72 1.13 -7.73 15.11
C ASP A 72 1.04 -6.50 16.02
N LYS A 73 0.90 -6.75 17.34
CA LYS A 73 0.65 -5.71 18.33
C LYS A 73 1.86 -4.79 18.59
N LYS A 74 3.08 -5.23 18.27
CA LYS A 74 4.32 -4.50 18.56
C LYS A 74 4.91 -3.88 17.31
N ALA A 75 4.96 -4.64 16.23
CA ALA A 75 5.64 -4.30 14.98
C ALA A 75 4.67 -4.04 13.82
N GLY A 76 3.37 -4.32 13.95
CA GLY A 76 2.42 -4.24 12.83
C GLY A 76 2.31 -2.85 12.19
N GLY A 77 2.37 -1.79 13.01
CA GLY A 77 2.40 -0.41 12.51
C GLY A 77 3.68 -0.10 11.72
N VAL A 78 4.84 -0.60 12.19
CA VAL A 78 6.12 -0.44 11.47
C VAL A 78 6.11 -1.25 10.18
N ALA A 79 5.65 -2.51 10.24
CA ALA A 79 5.51 -3.39 9.09
C ALA A 79 4.61 -2.78 8.00
N PHE A 80 3.52 -2.14 8.39
CA PHE A 80 2.66 -1.38 7.48
C PHE A 80 3.40 -0.26 6.77
N TRP A 81 4.09 0.61 7.53
CA TRP A 81 4.80 1.73 6.95
C TRP A 81 6.01 1.32 6.11
N LEU A 82 6.65 0.18 6.41
CA LEU A 82 7.69 -0.41 5.56
C LEU A 82 7.12 -0.85 4.21
N ASP A 83 5.96 -1.51 4.19
CA ASP A 83 5.31 -1.87 2.91
C ASP A 83 4.90 -0.61 2.13
N VAL A 84 4.47 0.46 2.81
CA VAL A 84 4.21 1.76 2.16
C VAL A 84 5.48 2.36 1.60
N ALA A 85 6.60 2.33 2.33
CA ALA A 85 7.89 2.81 1.86
C ALA A 85 8.37 2.03 0.62
N VAL A 86 8.12 0.71 0.56
CA VAL A 86 8.31 -0.08 -0.66
C VAL A 86 7.43 0.43 -1.79
N GLY A 87 6.13 0.66 -1.55
CA GLY A 87 5.22 1.20 -2.57
C GLY A 87 5.62 2.58 -3.09
N LEU A 88 6.23 3.41 -2.25
CA LEU A 88 6.81 4.70 -2.64
C LEU A 88 8.15 4.56 -3.39
N GLY A 89 8.81 3.40 -3.30
CA GLY A 89 10.12 3.15 -3.90
C GLY A 89 11.30 3.65 -3.06
N PHE A 90 11.11 3.87 -1.76
CA PHE A 90 12.18 4.30 -0.86
C PHE A 90 13.06 3.14 -0.38
N VAL A 91 12.49 1.95 -0.28
CA VAL A 91 13.18 0.75 0.18
C VAL A 91 12.73 -0.45 -0.66
N GLU A 92 13.55 -1.49 -0.71
CA GLU A 92 13.21 -2.78 -1.28
C GLU A 92 13.24 -3.83 -0.17
N ARG A 93 12.33 -4.81 -0.24
CA ARG A 93 12.46 -6.00 0.60
C ARG A 93 13.67 -6.79 0.15
N THR A 94 14.58 -7.04 1.09
CA THR A 94 15.61 -8.06 0.96
C THR A 94 15.07 -9.34 1.59
N ASP A 95 15.05 -10.41 0.80
CA ASP A 95 14.64 -11.75 1.26
C ASP A 95 15.69 -12.33 2.22
#